data_AF-A0A1H7QZ16-F1
#
_entry.id   AF-A0A1H7QZ16-F1
#
_cell.length_a   1.000
_cell.length_b   1.000
_cell.length_c   1.000
_cell.angle_alpha   90.00
_cell.angle_beta   90.00
_cell.angle_gamma   90.00
#
_symmetry.space_group_name_H-M   'P 1'
#
loop_
_entity.id
_entity.type
_entity.pdbx_description
1 polymer ?
#
loop_
_entity_poly.entity_id
_entity_poly.type
_entity_poly.pdbx_seq_one_letter_code
_entity_poly.pdbx_strand_id
1 'polypeptide(L)'
;MNLHEQLYQWTARSGLDARSASRLWALSGAGQPPADLWTLLRRGAGALAAALIGFGVILWVAANWDTLGRPTRFALLQALLIVSLAGAAAQPSWRRPLGLLAFLTLGGLLAFFGQTYQTGADVWTLFALWAGLSLPLALAVRSDLVWTPWTVVAGLAIFLWTQTASGHGWRFDRETLPVHAIGLCASVALNLALARRASVCGQPWAWRMSVVSATFLATWLGVGALFTRHVPPQYVMSLVVLAIAMGLAWWRREVYAMSVLALAMNILLVGRVAHRIPFNSLWDMLFTGLFAAALLAATVQLILRRVRAVEVQA
;
A
#
# COMPACT_ATOMS: atom_id res chain seq x y z
N MET A 1 7.05 -23.39 -11.28
CA MET A 1 6.30 -24.47 -11.99
C MET A 1 5.29 -25.07 -11.03
N ASN A 2 3.99 -24.94 -11.31
CA ASN A 2 2.93 -25.37 -10.38
C ASN A 2 2.82 -26.91 -10.34
N LEU A 3 2.43 -27.53 -9.21
CA LEU A 3 2.33 -28.99 -9.09
C LEU A 3 1.44 -29.60 -10.19
N HIS A 4 0.37 -28.88 -10.57
CA HIS A 4 -0.51 -29.23 -11.67
C HIS A 4 0.22 -29.25 -13.02
N GLU A 5 1.03 -28.25 -13.34
CA GLU A 5 1.83 -28.22 -14.57
C GLU A 5 2.86 -29.35 -14.60
N GLN A 6 3.50 -29.62 -13.47
CA GLN A 6 4.45 -30.73 -13.35
C GLN A 6 3.77 -32.06 -13.61
N LEU A 7 2.61 -32.32 -12.99
CA LEU A 7 1.82 -33.53 -13.19
C LEU A 7 1.37 -33.68 -14.66
N TYR A 8 0.93 -32.60 -15.31
CA TYR A 8 0.57 -32.61 -16.73
C TYR A 8 1.75 -32.89 -17.64
N GLN A 9 2.91 -32.28 -17.39
CA GLN A 9 4.12 -32.54 -18.17
C GLN A 9 4.62 -33.97 -17.93
N TRP A 10 4.48 -34.50 -16.72
CA TRP A 10 4.90 -35.86 -16.39
C TRP A 10 4.00 -36.91 -17.03
N THR A 11 2.67 -36.72 -17.03
CA THR A 11 1.75 -37.61 -17.74
C THR A 11 1.98 -37.56 -19.25
N ALA A 12 2.20 -36.37 -19.81
CA ALA A 12 2.48 -36.20 -21.24
C ALA A 12 3.81 -36.85 -21.67
N ARG A 13 4.88 -36.73 -20.85
CA ARG A 13 6.19 -37.33 -21.15
C ARG A 13 6.25 -38.84 -20.92
N SER A 14 5.51 -39.34 -19.93
CA SER A 14 5.57 -40.75 -19.52
C SER A 14 4.61 -41.65 -20.32
N GLY A 15 3.78 -41.09 -21.20
CA GLY A 15 2.82 -41.85 -21.99
C GLY A 15 1.83 -42.66 -21.14
N LEU A 16 1.48 -42.15 -19.95
CA LEU A 16 0.61 -42.86 -19.00
C LEU A 16 -0.78 -43.05 -19.59
N ASP A 17 -1.32 -44.26 -19.45
CA ASP A 17 -2.72 -44.55 -19.78
C ASP A 17 -3.66 -43.77 -18.85
N ALA A 18 -4.92 -43.59 -19.29
CA ALA A 18 -5.88 -42.76 -18.57
C ALA A 18 -6.11 -43.22 -17.12
N ARG A 19 -5.99 -44.53 -16.83
CA ARG A 19 -6.09 -45.09 -15.46
C ARG A 19 -4.88 -44.76 -14.60
N SER A 20 -3.66 -44.86 -15.12
CA SER A 20 -2.46 -44.52 -14.33
C SER A 20 -2.33 -43.02 -14.11
N ALA A 21 -2.72 -42.20 -15.09
CA ALA A 21 -2.80 -40.76 -14.94
C ALA A 21 -3.79 -40.38 -13.82
N SER A 22 -5.01 -40.91 -13.84
CA SER A 22 -6.00 -40.66 -12.79
C SER A 22 -5.55 -41.13 -11.39
N ARG A 23 -4.82 -42.26 -11.31
CA ARG A 23 -4.21 -42.72 -10.05
C ARG A 23 -3.13 -41.79 -9.53
N LEU A 24 -2.26 -41.28 -10.41
CA LEU A 24 -1.21 -40.30 -10.08
C LEU A 24 -1.84 -39.01 -9.54
N TRP A 25 -2.89 -38.52 -10.19
CA TRP A 25 -3.65 -37.34 -9.75
C TRP A 25 -4.31 -37.57 -8.38
N ALA A 26 -4.91 -38.74 -8.13
CA ALA A 26 -5.48 -39.08 -6.84
C ALA A 26 -4.42 -39.17 -5.71
N LEU A 27 -3.26 -39.76 -6.00
CA LEU A 27 -2.14 -39.89 -5.06
C LEU A 27 -1.43 -38.55 -4.78
N SER A 28 -1.40 -37.65 -5.76
CA SER A 28 -0.79 -36.33 -5.62
C SER A 28 -1.55 -35.41 -4.65
N GLY A 29 -2.78 -35.75 -4.29
CA GLY A 29 -3.65 -34.89 -3.50
C GLY A 29 -4.07 -33.59 -4.20
N ALA A 30 -3.72 -33.40 -5.48
CA ALA A 30 -4.00 -32.18 -6.24
C ALA A 30 -5.49 -31.88 -6.41
N GLY A 31 -6.35 -32.90 -6.31
CA GLY A 31 -7.81 -32.77 -6.32
C GLY A 31 -8.47 -32.58 -4.94
N GLN A 32 -7.72 -32.67 -3.85
CA GLN A 32 -8.27 -32.42 -2.51
C GLN A 32 -8.28 -30.90 -2.25
N PRO A 33 -9.39 -30.33 -1.77
CA PRO A 33 -9.41 -28.92 -1.39
C PRO A 33 -8.30 -28.68 -0.35
N PRO A 34 -7.58 -27.55 -0.41
CA PRO A 34 -6.52 -27.25 0.55
C PRO A 34 -7.07 -27.43 1.97
N ALA A 35 -6.38 -28.20 2.81
CA ALA A 35 -6.85 -28.54 4.16
C ALA A 35 -7.23 -27.29 4.99
N ASP A 36 -6.67 -26.14 4.65
CA ASP A 36 -6.87 -24.85 5.33
C ASP A 36 -7.78 -23.86 4.59
N LEU A 37 -8.44 -24.27 3.49
CA LEU A 37 -9.30 -23.40 2.69
C LEU A 37 -10.42 -22.79 3.54
N TRP A 38 -11.07 -23.60 4.38
CA TRP A 38 -12.15 -23.14 5.25
C TRP A 38 -11.67 -22.17 6.32
N THR A 39 -10.46 -22.35 6.84
CA THR A 39 -9.83 -21.44 7.80
C THR A 39 -9.51 -20.10 7.13
N LEU A 40 -8.96 -20.13 5.92
CA LEU A 40 -8.66 -18.95 5.13
C LEU A 40 -9.93 -18.18 4.78
N LEU A 41 -10.97 -18.88 4.31
CA LEU A 41 -12.27 -18.30 3.99
C LEU A 41 -12.91 -17.66 5.23
N ARG A 42 -12.89 -18.31 6.39
CA ARG A 42 -13.41 -17.71 7.64
C ARG A 42 -12.63 -16.46 8.05
N ARG A 43 -11.29 -16.48 7.94
CA ARG A 43 -10.45 -15.31 8.23
C ARG A 43 -10.71 -14.16 7.25
N GLY A 44 -10.82 -14.47 5.96
CA GLY A 44 -11.13 -13.51 4.90
C GLY A 44 -12.53 -12.91 5.06
N ALA A 45 -13.54 -13.76 5.32
CA ALA A 45 -14.91 -13.34 5.59
C ALA A 45 -14.99 -12.47 6.85
N GLY A 46 -14.28 -12.84 7.93
CA GLY A 46 -14.21 -12.02 9.15
C GLY A 46 -13.57 -10.65 8.89
N ALA A 47 -12.48 -10.61 8.11
CA ALA A 47 -11.83 -9.37 7.70
C ALA A 47 -12.76 -8.48 6.86
N LEU A 48 -13.44 -9.07 5.87
CA LEU A 48 -14.39 -8.38 5.01
C LEU A 48 -15.59 -7.87 5.81
N ALA A 49 -16.15 -8.69 6.70
CA ALA A 49 -17.24 -8.31 7.59
C ALA A 49 -16.83 -7.12 8.48
N ALA A 50 -15.65 -7.16 9.10
CA ALA A 50 -15.16 -6.04 9.89
C ALA A 50 -14.97 -4.75 9.07
N ALA A 51 -14.42 -4.88 7.86
CA ALA A 51 -14.26 -3.74 6.96
C ALA A 51 -15.61 -3.14 6.54
N LEU A 52 -16.57 -3.99 6.14
CA LEU A 52 -17.91 -3.57 5.72
C LEU A 52 -18.73 -2.99 6.88
N ILE A 53 -18.65 -3.58 8.08
CA ILE A 53 -19.31 -3.03 9.27
C ILE A 53 -18.71 -1.68 9.62
N GLY A 54 -17.38 -1.57 9.70
CA GLY A 54 -16.72 -0.29 10.01
C GLY A 54 -17.06 0.79 8.99
N PHE A 55 -16.99 0.46 7.70
CA PHE A 55 -17.34 1.38 6.63
C PHE A 55 -18.84 1.73 6.62
N GLY A 56 -19.70 0.73 6.79
CA GLY A 56 -21.16 0.89 6.85
C GLY A 56 -21.59 1.79 8.00
N VAL A 57 -20.97 1.66 9.18
CA VAL A 57 -21.24 2.56 10.31
C VAL A 57 -20.81 3.99 10.00
N ILE A 58 -19.61 4.18 9.43
CA ILE A 58 -19.13 5.52 9.04
C ILE A 58 -20.10 6.15 8.03
N LEU A 59 -20.50 5.42 6.99
CA LEU A 59 -21.43 5.91 5.99
C LEU A 59 -22.82 6.16 6.57
N TRP A 60 -23.32 5.29 7.44
CA TRP A 60 -24.63 5.45 8.07
C TRP A 60 -24.66 6.68 8.99
N VAL A 61 -23.61 6.90 9.78
CA VAL A 61 -23.47 8.13 10.60
C VAL A 61 -23.42 9.37 9.70
N ALA A 62 -22.71 9.30 8.57
CA ALA A 62 -22.66 10.40 7.60
C ALA A 62 -24.01 10.65 6.91
N ALA A 63 -24.75 9.60 6.57
CA ALA A 63 -26.08 9.73 5.95
C ALA A 63 -27.15 10.26 6.91
N ASN A 64 -26.99 10.01 8.21
CA ASN A 64 -27.90 10.48 9.26
C ASN A 64 -27.33 11.69 10.02
N TRP A 65 -26.42 12.44 9.40
CA TRP A 65 -25.70 13.52 10.07
C TRP A 65 -26.62 14.64 10.57
N ASP A 66 -27.66 14.96 9.80
CA ASP A 66 -28.63 16.01 10.10
C ASP A 66 -29.70 15.56 11.10
N THR A 67 -30.00 14.26 11.16
CA THR A 67 -31.03 13.70 12.04
C THR A 67 -30.49 13.30 13.42
N LEU A 68 -29.23 12.90 13.52
CA LEU A 68 -28.61 12.47 14.77
C LEU A 68 -28.04 13.65 15.56
N GLY A 69 -28.43 13.75 16.84
CA GLY A 69 -27.79 14.65 17.79
C GLY A 69 -26.27 14.38 17.90
N ARG A 70 -25.50 15.43 18.16
CA ARG A 70 -24.05 15.33 18.43
C ARG A 70 -23.71 14.28 19.51
N PRO A 71 -24.38 14.24 20.68
CA PRO A 71 -24.05 13.24 21.71
C PRO A 71 -24.33 11.81 21.23
N THR A 72 -25.38 11.61 20.44
CA THR A 72 -25.74 10.29 19.90
C THR A 72 -24.67 9.78 18.93
N ARG A 73 -24.21 10.61 17.99
CA ARG A 73 -23.12 10.26 17.06
C ARG A 73 -21.86 9.87 17.79
N PHE A 74 -21.47 10.68 18.78
CA PHE A 74 -20.30 10.42 19.61
C PHE A 74 -20.42 9.14 20.42
N ALA A 75 -21.55 8.94 21.10
CA ALA A 75 -21.81 7.75 21.91
C ALA A 75 -21.79 6.47 21.06
N LEU A 76 -22.37 6.49 19.87
CA LEU A 76 -22.37 5.33 18.96
C LEU A 76 -20.95 4.96 18.51
N LEU A 77 -20.16 5.95 18.07
CA LEU A 77 -18.77 5.72 17.67
C LEU A 77 -17.90 5.24 18.84
N GLN A 78 -18.06 5.82 20.03
CA GLN A 78 -17.34 5.37 21.22
C GLN A 78 -17.74 3.96 21.65
N ALA A 79 -19.04 3.66 21.69
CA ALA A 79 -19.54 2.34 22.07
C ALA A 79 -18.99 1.27 21.12
N LEU A 80 -19.03 1.52 19.81
CA LEU A 80 -18.49 0.60 18.82
C LEU A 80 -16.97 0.39 18.99
N LEU A 81 -16.23 1.46 19.26
CA LEU A 81 -14.78 1.39 19.51
C LEU A 81 -14.50 0.52 20.75
N ILE A 82 -15.18 0.79 21.87
CA ILE A 82 -14.98 0.07 23.13
C ILE A 82 -15.36 -1.41 22.98
N VAL A 83 -16.51 -1.72 22.37
CA VAL A 83 -16.95 -3.11 22.13
C VAL A 83 -15.97 -3.84 21.22
N SER A 84 -15.44 -3.18 20.19
CA SER A 84 -14.45 -3.76 19.28
C SER A 84 -13.13 -4.05 20.00
N LEU A 85 -12.64 -3.12 20.84
CA LEU A 85 -11.42 -3.31 21.63
C LEU A 85 -11.58 -4.42 22.67
N ALA A 86 -12.69 -4.40 23.42
CA ALA A 86 -13.00 -5.40 24.43
C ALA A 86 -13.16 -6.78 23.81
N GLY A 87 -13.88 -6.90 22.69
CA GLY A 87 -14.03 -8.15 21.97
C GLY A 87 -12.70 -8.64 21.39
N ALA A 88 -11.85 -7.75 20.88
CA ALA A 88 -10.52 -8.12 20.40
C ALA A 88 -9.60 -8.65 21.51
N ALA A 89 -9.78 -8.15 22.75
CA ALA A 89 -9.05 -8.62 23.93
C ALA A 89 -9.62 -9.95 24.48
N ALA A 90 -10.94 -10.09 24.52
CA ALA A 90 -11.62 -11.24 25.12
C ALA A 90 -11.70 -12.46 24.20
N GLN A 91 -11.72 -12.27 22.87
CA GLN A 91 -11.94 -13.33 21.89
C GLN A 91 -10.76 -13.46 20.91
N PRO A 92 -9.76 -14.34 21.19
CA PRO A 92 -8.56 -14.49 20.36
C PRO A 92 -8.84 -14.81 18.88
N SER A 93 -9.91 -15.57 18.60
CA SER A 93 -10.34 -15.94 17.25
C SER A 93 -10.80 -14.74 16.41
N TRP A 94 -11.38 -13.72 17.05
CA TRP A 94 -11.89 -12.50 16.41
C TRP A 94 -10.99 -11.28 16.61
N ARG A 95 -9.84 -11.45 17.27
CA ARG A 95 -8.89 -10.37 17.57
C ARG A 95 -8.51 -9.52 16.35
N ARG A 96 -8.25 -10.17 15.21
CA ARG A 96 -7.81 -9.50 13.97
C ARG A 96 -8.93 -8.65 13.35
N PRO A 97 -10.12 -9.19 13.04
CA PRO A 97 -11.21 -8.40 12.48
C PRO A 97 -11.72 -7.33 13.45
N LEU A 98 -11.85 -7.63 14.75
CA LEU A 98 -12.25 -6.63 15.74
C LEU A 98 -11.19 -5.53 15.94
N GLY A 99 -9.91 -5.88 15.82
CA GLY A 99 -8.83 -4.90 15.78
C GLY A 99 -8.90 -3.97 14.58
N LEU A 100 -9.29 -4.48 13.40
CA LEU A 100 -9.54 -3.65 12.21
C LEU A 100 -10.75 -2.73 12.42
N LEU A 101 -11.85 -3.26 12.97
CA LEU A 101 -13.04 -2.47 13.26
C LEU A 101 -12.74 -1.35 14.26
N ALA A 102 -12.01 -1.64 15.33
CA ALA A 102 -11.53 -0.64 16.28
C ALA A 102 -10.65 0.44 15.60
N PHE A 103 -9.72 0.02 14.74
CA PHE A 103 -8.87 0.93 13.98
C PHE A 103 -9.69 1.90 13.11
N LEU A 104 -10.67 1.39 12.35
CA LEU A 104 -11.54 2.20 11.49
C LEU A 104 -12.44 3.13 12.30
N THR A 105 -13.03 2.62 13.39
CA THR A 105 -13.92 3.38 14.25
C THR A 105 -13.19 4.52 14.96
N LEU A 106 -11.93 4.31 15.36
CA LEU A 106 -11.07 5.36 15.89
C LEU A 106 -10.87 6.49 14.86
N GLY A 107 -10.60 6.15 13.60
CA GLY A 107 -10.52 7.13 12.51
C GLY A 107 -11.82 7.90 12.32
N GLY A 108 -12.96 7.19 12.34
CA GLY A 108 -14.28 7.81 12.29
C GLY A 108 -14.55 8.77 13.45
N LEU A 109 -14.13 8.41 14.66
CA LEU A 109 -14.26 9.27 15.85
C LEU A 109 -13.40 10.54 15.74
N LEU A 110 -12.16 10.41 15.24
CA LEU A 110 -11.28 11.55 14.99
C LEU A 110 -11.84 12.48 13.90
N ALA A 111 -12.37 11.91 12.82
CA ALA A 111 -13.04 12.67 11.76
C ALA A 111 -14.29 13.40 12.26
N PHE A 112 -15.13 12.72 13.06
CA PHE A 112 -16.28 13.32 13.72
C PHE A 112 -15.87 14.52 14.58
N PHE A 113 -14.79 14.39 15.37
CA PHE A 113 -14.30 15.47 16.22
C PHE A 113 -13.81 16.66 15.39
N GLY A 114 -13.00 16.42 14.36
CA GLY A 114 -12.50 17.46 13.46
C GLY A 114 -13.61 18.24 12.75
N GLN A 115 -14.65 17.54 12.27
CA GLN A 115 -15.80 18.15 11.61
C GLN A 115 -16.71 18.91 12.58
N THR A 116 -16.97 18.35 13.76
CA THR A 116 -17.96 18.90 14.71
C THR A 116 -17.43 20.11 15.46
N TYR A 117 -16.15 20.09 15.85
CA TYR A 117 -15.56 21.11 16.70
C TYR A 117 -14.66 22.08 15.93
N GLN A 118 -14.47 21.87 14.62
CA GLN A 118 -13.68 22.75 13.72
C GLN A 118 -12.41 23.26 14.41
N THR A 119 -11.59 22.34 14.89
CA THR A 119 -10.46 22.63 15.80
C THR A 119 -9.35 23.50 15.17
N GLY A 120 -9.51 23.94 13.92
CA GLY A 120 -8.49 24.66 13.16
C GLY A 120 -7.24 23.83 12.87
N ALA A 121 -7.21 22.56 13.27
CA ALA A 121 -6.06 21.70 13.09
C ALA A 121 -5.92 21.28 11.62
N ASP A 122 -4.68 21.28 11.12
CA ASP A 122 -4.39 20.77 9.80
C ASP A 122 -4.77 19.30 9.64
N VAL A 123 -5.14 18.93 8.41
CA VAL A 123 -5.56 17.56 8.06
C VAL A 123 -4.48 16.52 8.42
N TRP A 124 -3.20 16.85 8.30
CA TRP A 124 -2.11 15.93 8.65
C TRP A 124 -2.13 15.53 10.13
N THR A 125 -2.54 16.43 11.03
CA THR A 125 -2.61 16.19 12.48
C THR A 125 -3.63 15.11 12.81
N LEU A 126 -4.76 15.06 12.10
CA LEU A 126 -5.76 14.01 12.26
C LEU A 126 -5.14 12.63 11.94
N PHE A 127 -4.45 12.51 10.80
CA PHE A 127 -3.84 11.24 10.40
C PHE A 127 -2.65 10.87 11.30
N ALA A 128 -1.88 11.83 11.78
CA ALA A 128 -0.80 11.60 12.74
C ALA A 128 -1.34 11.09 14.09
N LEU A 129 -2.41 11.72 14.62
CA LEU A 129 -3.09 11.25 15.83
C LEU A 129 -3.70 9.86 15.62
N TRP A 130 -4.31 9.61 14.46
CA TRP A 130 -4.83 8.30 14.14
C TRP A 130 -3.74 7.23 14.13
N ALA A 131 -2.61 7.48 13.44
CA ALA A 131 -1.47 6.58 13.44
C ALA A 131 -0.89 6.37 14.85
N GLY A 132 -0.70 7.44 15.62
CA GLY A 132 -0.15 7.38 16.97
C GLY A 132 -1.05 6.61 17.94
N LEU A 133 -2.32 6.96 18.02
CA LEU A 133 -3.28 6.33 18.95
C LEU A 133 -3.59 4.88 18.59
N SER A 134 -3.53 4.52 17.30
CA SER A 134 -3.75 3.14 16.86
C SER A 134 -2.49 2.27 16.84
N LEU A 135 -1.30 2.82 17.07
CA LEU A 135 -0.06 2.05 17.11
C LEU A 135 -0.05 0.98 18.23
N PRO A 136 -0.45 1.26 19.49
CA PRO A 136 -0.57 0.23 20.52
C PRO A 136 -1.52 -0.91 20.11
N LEU A 137 -2.63 -0.58 19.45
CA LEU A 137 -3.57 -1.56 18.91
C LEU A 137 -2.91 -2.43 17.83
N ALA A 138 -2.20 -1.83 16.88
CA ALA A 138 -1.49 -2.57 15.82
C ALA A 138 -0.42 -3.50 16.41
N LEU A 139 0.33 -3.03 17.40
CA LEU A 139 1.33 -3.82 18.15
C LEU A 139 0.69 -4.97 18.93
N ALA A 140 -0.48 -4.75 19.53
CA ALA A 140 -1.22 -5.79 20.25
C ALA A 140 -1.75 -6.86 19.28
N VAL A 141 -2.39 -6.47 18.18
CA VAL A 141 -3.05 -7.40 17.25
C VAL A 141 -2.04 -8.21 16.42
N ARG A 142 -0.84 -7.67 16.16
CA ARG A 142 0.27 -8.37 15.45
C ARG A 142 -0.12 -8.97 14.09
N SER A 143 -1.05 -8.33 13.39
CA SER A 143 -1.60 -8.81 12.11
C SER A 143 -1.52 -7.74 11.03
N ASP A 144 -1.11 -8.12 9.83
CA ASP A 144 -1.14 -7.27 8.64
C ASP A 144 -2.52 -6.75 8.31
N LEU A 145 -3.59 -7.41 8.78
CA LEU A 145 -4.94 -6.88 8.64
C LEU A 145 -5.10 -5.46 9.25
N VAL A 146 -4.42 -5.18 10.36
CA VAL A 146 -4.42 -3.86 11.00
C VAL A 146 -3.22 -3.03 10.58
N TRP A 147 -2.04 -3.65 10.45
CA TRP A 147 -0.84 -2.93 10.04
C TRP A 147 -0.95 -2.35 8.62
N THR A 148 -1.60 -3.04 7.68
CA THR A 148 -1.75 -2.54 6.30
C THR A 148 -2.48 -1.18 6.26
N PRO A 149 -3.70 -1.02 6.78
CA PRO A 149 -4.34 0.30 6.81
C PRO A 149 -3.62 1.29 7.74
N TRP A 150 -3.00 0.82 8.83
CA TRP A 150 -2.16 1.68 9.68
C TRP A 150 -1.01 2.33 8.89
N THR A 151 -0.34 1.57 8.03
CA THR A 151 0.77 2.09 7.21
C THR A 151 0.31 3.09 6.15
N VAL A 152 -0.90 2.91 5.61
CA VAL A 152 -1.52 3.88 4.70
C VAL A 152 -1.80 5.19 5.44
N VAL A 153 -2.38 5.11 6.64
CA VAL A 153 -2.65 6.28 7.50
C VAL A 153 -1.36 7.00 7.90
N ALA A 154 -0.32 6.27 8.32
CA ALA A 154 0.97 6.84 8.65
C ALA A 154 1.66 7.49 7.43
N GLY A 155 1.63 6.83 6.28
CA GLY A 155 2.16 7.37 5.02
C GLY A 155 1.41 8.64 4.58
N LEU A 156 0.09 8.67 4.75
CA LEU A 156 -0.74 9.84 4.46
C LEU A 156 -0.46 10.99 5.42
N ALA A 157 -0.24 10.71 6.72
CA ALA A 157 0.18 11.71 7.69
C ALA A 157 1.50 12.39 7.27
N ILE A 158 2.50 11.60 6.85
CA ILE A 158 3.79 12.12 6.37
C ILE A 158 3.58 12.96 5.10
N PHE A 159 2.83 12.45 4.12
CA PHE A 159 2.53 13.16 2.89
C PHE A 159 1.86 14.51 3.17
N LEU A 160 0.77 14.53 3.94
CA LEU A 160 0.05 15.76 4.25
C LEU A 160 0.89 16.73 5.07
N TRP A 161 1.74 16.23 5.98
CA TRP A 161 2.67 17.07 6.72
C TRP A 161 3.62 17.80 5.77
N THR A 162 4.16 17.13 4.74
CA THR A 162 5.03 17.82 3.76
C THR A 162 4.31 18.93 3.00
N GLN A 163 3.01 18.74 2.71
CA GLN A 163 2.20 19.74 2.01
C GLN A 163 1.90 20.95 2.93
N THR A 164 1.50 20.71 4.17
CA THR A 164 1.24 21.76 5.17
C THR A 164 2.52 22.52 5.51
N ALA A 165 3.62 21.84 5.79
CA ALA A 165 4.89 22.45 6.14
C ALA A 165 5.52 23.25 4.99
N SER A 166 5.10 22.99 3.75
CA SER A 166 5.49 23.78 2.56
C SER A 166 4.53 24.95 2.26
N GLY A 167 3.58 25.24 3.16
CA GLY A 167 2.64 26.36 3.05
C GLY A 167 1.38 26.08 2.23
N HIS A 168 0.91 24.81 2.22
CA HIS A 168 -0.32 24.34 1.56
C HIS A 168 -0.40 24.60 0.04
N GLY A 169 0.73 24.94 -0.59
CA GLY A 169 0.80 25.29 -2.01
C GLY A 169 1.71 24.35 -2.83
N TRP A 170 1.59 24.44 -4.15
CA TRP A 170 2.43 23.73 -5.12
C TRP A 170 3.82 24.39 -5.22
N ARG A 171 4.53 24.51 -4.10
CA ARG A 171 5.80 25.24 -3.97
C ARG A 171 7.02 24.32 -3.99
N PHE A 172 7.80 24.41 -5.06
CA PHE A 172 9.03 23.64 -5.24
C PHE A 172 10.21 24.58 -5.48
N ASP A 173 10.80 25.04 -4.39
CA ASP A 173 11.95 25.96 -4.38
C ASP A 173 13.04 25.43 -3.43
N ARG A 174 14.12 26.19 -3.23
CA ARG A 174 15.21 25.77 -2.31
C ARG A 174 14.79 25.82 -0.84
N GLU A 175 13.79 26.60 -0.49
CA GLU A 175 13.32 26.77 0.89
C GLU A 175 12.49 25.58 1.34
N THR A 176 11.70 24.99 0.45
CA THR A 176 10.88 23.79 0.75
C THR A 176 11.67 22.48 0.64
N LEU A 177 12.88 22.50 0.05
CA LEU A 177 13.74 21.32 -0.07
C LEU A 177 13.97 20.55 1.26
N PRO A 178 14.34 21.19 2.39
CA PRO A 178 14.52 20.48 3.66
C PRO A 178 13.25 19.78 4.16
N VAL A 179 12.08 20.41 4.00
CA VAL A 179 10.79 19.82 4.39
C VAL A 179 10.53 18.53 3.61
N HIS A 180 10.72 18.59 2.28
CA HIS A 180 10.55 17.43 1.41
C HIS A 180 11.57 16.32 1.71
N ALA A 181 12.82 16.69 2.00
CA ALA A 181 13.86 15.74 2.41
C ALA A 181 13.50 15.04 3.71
N ILE A 182 13.00 15.77 4.72
CA ILE A 182 12.53 15.19 5.99
C ILE A 182 11.37 14.23 5.74
N GLY A 183 10.40 14.59 4.89
CA GLY A 183 9.28 13.71 4.55
C GLY A 183 9.70 12.40 3.87
N LEU A 184 10.67 12.47 2.96
CA LEU A 184 11.26 11.28 2.34
C LEU A 184 12.02 10.44 3.37
N CYS A 185 12.84 11.07 4.21
CA CYS A 185 13.56 10.38 5.30
C CYS A 185 12.59 9.67 6.26
N ALA A 186 11.50 10.32 6.66
CA ALA A 186 10.46 9.72 7.49
C ALA A 186 9.79 8.52 6.80
N SER A 187 9.49 8.64 5.50
CA SER A 187 8.92 7.55 4.70
C SER A 187 9.88 6.37 4.53
N VAL A 188 11.18 6.63 4.37
CA VAL A 188 12.23 5.61 4.33
C VAL A 188 12.39 4.92 5.69
N ALA A 189 12.41 5.68 6.78
CA ALA A 189 12.48 5.14 8.14
C ALA A 189 11.28 4.22 8.44
N LEU A 190 10.07 4.63 8.05
CA LEU A 190 8.87 3.81 8.16
C LEU A 190 9.01 2.51 7.36
N ASN A 191 9.51 2.59 6.12
CA ASN A 191 9.76 1.41 5.28
C ASN A 191 10.76 0.44 5.89
N LEU A 192 11.86 0.94 6.46
CA LEU A 192 12.87 0.12 7.12
C LEU A 192 12.31 -0.58 8.36
N ALA A 193 11.53 0.14 9.17
CA ALA A 193 10.86 -0.43 10.35
C ALA A 193 9.90 -1.57 9.96
N LEU A 194 9.10 -1.37 8.91
CA LEU A 194 8.14 -2.37 8.43
C LEU A 194 8.81 -3.51 7.69
N ALA A 195 9.92 -3.27 6.98
CA ALA A 195 10.72 -4.32 6.37
C ALA A 195 11.28 -5.28 7.43
N ARG A 196 11.77 -4.73 8.56
CA ARG A 196 12.22 -5.52 9.71
C ARG A 196 11.07 -6.30 10.35
N ARG A 197 9.90 -5.67 10.51
CA ARG A 197 8.70 -6.37 10.99
C ARG A 197 8.31 -7.52 10.04
N ALA A 198 8.30 -7.27 8.73
CA ALA A 198 7.96 -8.27 7.73
C ALA A 198 8.91 -9.47 7.76
N SER A 199 10.22 -9.25 7.94
CA SER A 199 11.19 -10.35 8.09
C SER A 199 11.02 -11.15 9.38
N VAL A 200 10.59 -10.52 10.48
CA VAL A 200 10.39 -11.19 11.77
C VAL A 200 9.05 -11.94 11.81
N CYS A 201 7.99 -11.33 11.30
CA CYS A 201 6.62 -11.85 11.41
C CYS A 201 6.17 -12.68 10.21
N GLY A 202 6.90 -12.65 9.09
CA GLY A 202 6.51 -13.31 7.83
C GLY A 202 5.29 -12.68 7.14
N GLN A 203 4.92 -11.45 7.51
CA GLN A 203 3.73 -10.76 6.99
C GLN A 203 4.17 -9.48 6.24
N PRO A 204 4.17 -9.49 4.89
CA PRO A 204 4.81 -8.45 4.08
C PRO A 204 3.89 -7.31 3.64
N TRP A 205 2.57 -7.42 3.80
CA TRP A 205 1.60 -6.48 3.21
C TRP A 205 1.68 -5.07 3.81
N ALA A 206 1.93 -4.97 5.11
CA ALA A 206 2.17 -3.67 5.74
C ALA A 206 3.41 -2.96 5.16
N TRP A 207 4.51 -3.72 4.97
CA TRP A 207 5.71 -3.20 4.32
C TRP A 207 5.47 -2.85 2.84
N ARG A 208 4.72 -3.69 2.11
CA ARG A 208 4.37 -3.42 0.71
C ARG A 208 3.57 -2.13 0.56
N MET A 209 2.64 -1.85 1.49
CA MET A 209 1.91 -0.58 1.48
C MET A 209 2.78 0.60 1.87
N SER A 210 3.74 0.46 2.79
CA SER A 210 4.70 1.54 3.03
C SER A 210 5.58 1.83 1.82
N VAL A 211 5.93 0.82 1.02
CA VAL A 211 6.66 1.03 -0.24
C VAL A 211 5.81 1.85 -1.20
N VAL A 212 4.51 1.54 -1.33
CA VAL A 212 3.58 2.32 -2.15
C VAL A 212 3.49 3.76 -1.66
N SER A 213 3.27 4.00 -0.37
CA SER A 213 3.15 5.36 0.18
C SER A 213 4.43 6.18 0.00
N ALA A 214 5.60 5.60 0.23
CA ALA A 214 6.88 6.29 0.03
C ALA A 214 7.16 6.56 -1.46
N THR A 215 6.83 5.59 -2.33
CA THR A 215 6.96 5.74 -3.78
C THR A 215 6.02 6.84 -4.28
N PHE A 216 4.79 6.89 -3.77
CA PHE A 216 3.83 7.94 -4.07
C PHE A 216 4.37 9.31 -3.66
N LEU A 217 4.87 9.48 -2.43
CA LEU A 217 5.48 10.73 -1.99
C LEU A 217 6.65 11.15 -2.91
N ALA A 218 7.59 10.25 -3.17
CA ALA A 218 8.73 10.55 -4.05
C ALA A 218 8.29 10.94 -5.47
N THR A 219 7.31 10.23 -6.03
CA THR A 219 6.74 10.52 -7.35
C THR A 219 6.03 11.86 -7.35
N TRP A 220 5.21 12.16 -6.35
CA TRP A 220 4.52 13.43 -6.18
C TRP A 220 5.52 14.60 -6.18
N LEU A 221 6.58 14.49 -5.39
CA LEU A 221 7.62 15.51 -5.31
C LEU A 221 8.38 15.67 -6.63
N GLY A 222 8.69 14.56 -7.30
CA GLY A 222 9.40 14.59 -8.57
C GLY A 222 8.55 15.17 -9.71
N VAL A 223 7.29 14.76 -9.80
CA VAL A 223 6.33 15.31 -10.78
C VAL A 223 6.07 16.78 -10.47
N GLY A 224 5.82 17.14 -9.21
CA GLY A 224 5.58 18.52 -8.80
C GLY A 224 6.73 19.46 -9.16
N ALA A 225 7.97 18.98 -9.00
CA ALA A 225 9.18 19.70 -9.42
C ALA A 225 9.23 20.00 -10.92
N LEU A 226 8.68 19.12 -11.78
CA LEU A 226 8.64 19.32 -13.24
C LEU A 226 7.63 20.40 -13.69
N PHE A 227 6.73 20.84 -12.82
CA PHE A 227 5.80 21.94 -13.16
C PHE A 227 6.37 23.33 -12.93
N THR A 228 7.62 23.43 -12.46
CA THR A 228 8.32 24.71 -12.29
C THR A 228 9.14 25.05 -13.53
N ARG A 229 9.41 26.36 -13.75
CA ARG A 229 10.21 26.82 -14.92
C ARG A 229 11.62 26.24 -14.96
N HIS A 230 12.25 26.08 -13.80
CA HIS A 230 13.58 25.51 -13.67
C HIS A 230 13.47 24.32 -12.73
N VAL A 231 13.79 23.12 -13.23
CA VAL A 231 13.68 21.88 -12.46
C VAL A 231 14.53 21.98 -11.18
N PRO A 232 13.89 21.96 -9.99
CA PRO A 232 14.58 22.17 -8.73
C PRO A 232 15.16 20.84 -8.20
N PRO A 233 16.00 20.88 -7.15
CA PRO A 233 16.71 19.70 -6.66
C PRO A 233 15.82 18.53 -6.21
N GLN A 234 14.56 18.80 -5.85
CA GLN A 234 13.57 17.80 -5.45
C GLN A 234 13.39 16.71 -6.51
N TYR A 235 13.47 17.05 -7.80
CA TYR A 235 13.37 16.08 -8.89
C TYR A 235 14.49 15.03 -8.81
N VAL A 236 15.73 15.50 -8.67
CA VAL A 236 16.91 14.62 -8.59
C VAL A 236 16.89 13.82 -7.28
N MET A 237 16.53 14.46 -6.17
CA MET A 237 16.38 13.79 -4.88
C MET A 237 15.39 12.62 -4.96
N SER A 238 14.20 12.84 -5.53
CA SER A 238 13.20 11.79 -5.74
C SER A 238 13.72 10.65 -6.62
N LEU A 239 14.40 10.96 -7.72
CA LEU A 239 15.01 9.94 -8.59
C LEU A 239 16.06 9.11 -7.86
N VAL A 240 16.94 9.74 -7.07
CA VAL A 240 17.98 9.05 -6.31
C VAL A 240 17.35 8.10 -5.28
N VAL A 241 16.35 8.56 -4.53
CA VAL A 241 15.64 7.72 -3.55
C VAL A 241 14.95 6.53 -4.22
N LEU A 242 14.27 6.75 -5.34
CA LEU A 242 13.62 5.68 -6.10
C LEU A 242 14.64 4.69 -6.70
N ALA A 243 15.78 5.17 -7.21
CA ALA A 243 16.83 4.32 -7.76
C ALA A 243 17.49 3.45 -6.68
N ILE A 244 17.76 4.01 -5.49
CA ILE A 244 18.28 3.25 -4.34
C ILE A 244 17.24 2.20 -3.92
N ALA A 245 15.97 2.59 -3.77
CA ALA A 245 14.90 1.67 -3.43
C ALA A 245 14.73 0.55 -4.47
N MET A 246 14.88 0.87 -5.76
CA MET A 246 14.85 -0.10 -6.86
C MET A 246 16.00 -1.09 -6.74
N GLY A 247 17.23 -0.62 -6.49
CA GLY A 247 18.38 -1.50 -6.27
C GLY A 247 18.19 -2.45 -5.08
N LEU A 248 17.63 -1.94 -3.98
CA LEU A 248 17.29 -2.75 -2.81
C LEU A 248 16.19 -3.78 -3.12
N ALA A 249 15.12 -3.37 -3.81
CA ALA A 249 14.06 -4.27 -4.24
C ALA A 249 14.60 -5.36 -5.18
N TRP A 250 15.46 -4.98 -6.12
CA TRP A 250 16.15 -5.87 -7.06
C TRP A 250 17.00 -6.93 -6.33
N TRP A 251 17.74 -6.50 -5.31
CA TRP A 251 18.54 -7.39 -4.47
C TRP A 251 17.67 -8.35 -3.65
N ARG A 252 16.59 -7.84 -3.02
CA ARG A 252 15.63 -8.64 -2.24
C ARG A 252 14.70 -9.51 -3.08
N ARG A 253 14.73 -9.36 -4.42
CA ARG A 253 13.89 -10.10 -5.37
C ARG A 253 12.37 -9.92 -5.14
N GLU A 254 11.96 -8.77 -4.60
CA GLU A 254 10.56 -8.47 -4.30
C GLU A 254 9.85 -7.83 -5.50
N VAL A 255 9.17 -8.64 -6.29
CA VAL A 255 8.52 -8.24 -7.57
C VAL A 255 7.52 -7.11 -7.38
N TYR A 256 6.75 -7.14 -6.29
CA TYR A 256 5.77 -6.10 -5.97
C TYR A 256 6.44 -4.72 -5.84
N ALA A 257 7.51 -4.65 -5.05
CA ALA A 257 8.25 -3.41 -4.83
C ALA A 257 8.91 -2.93 -6.13
N MET A 258 9.53 -3.84 -6.89
CA MET A 258 10.11 -3.50 -8.20
C MET A 258 9.08 -2.91 -9.15
N SER A 259 7.87 -3.47 -9.20
CA SER A 259 6.83 -3.01 -10.13
C SER A 259 6.37 -1.58 -9.82
N VAL A 260 6.11 -1.29 -8.54
CA VAL A 260 5.68 0.04 -8.10
C VAL A 260 6.78 1.08 -8.29
N LEU A 261 8.02 0.74 -7.94
CA LEU A 261 9.18 1.63 -8.12
C LEU A 261 9.49 1.86 -9.60
N ALA A 262 9.37 0.84 -10.45
CA ALA A 262 9.61 0.96 -11.89
C ALA A 262 8.59 1.90 -12.54
N LEU A 263 7.31 1.76 -12.15
CA LEU A 263 6.27 2.67 -12.64
C LEU A 263 6.57 4.12 -12.25
N ALA A 264 6.95 4.37 -11.00
CA ALA A 264 7.33 5.71 -10.54
C ALA A 264 8.53 6.28 -11.30
N MET A 265 9.59 5.49 -11.49
CA MET A 265 10.75 5.90 -12.28
C MET A 265 10.36 6.20 -13.74
N ASN A 266 9.52 5.37 -14.36
CA ASN A 266 9.03 5.61 -15.72
C ASN A 266 8.26 6.93 -15.81
N ILE A 267 7.35 7.20 -14.87
CA ILE A 267 6.61 8.47 -14.80
C ILE A 267 7.57 9.66 -14.74
N LEU A 268 8.60 9.61 -13.89
CA LEU A 268 9.54 10.72 -13.74
C LEU A 268 10.48 10.89 -14.95
N LEU A 269 10.90 9.80 -15.59
CA LEU A 269 11.76 9.84 -16.77
C LEU A 269 10.99 10.33 -18.00
N VAL A 270 9.80 9.80 -18.24
CA VAL A 270 8.90 10.28 -19.31
C VAL A 270 8.51 11.73 -19.04
N GLY A 271 8.13 12.08 -17.81
CA GLY A 271 7.82 13.44 -17.42
C GLY A 271 8.97 14.41 -17.67
N ARG A 272 10.22 13.99 -17.47
CA ARG A 272 11.39 14.83 -17.74
C ARG A 272 11.66 15.06 -19.21
N VAL A 273 11.42 14.06 -20.05
CA VAL A 273 11.47 14.19 -21.51
C VAL A 273 10.36 15.12 -21.97
N ALA A 274 9.12 14.87 -21.54
CA ALA A 274 7.95 15.70 -21.84
C ALA A 274 8.16 17.16 -21.44
N HIS A 275 8.71 17.43 -20.26
CA HIS A 275 8.99 18.80 -19.79
C HIS A 275 9.94 19.59 -20.72
N ARG A 276 10.79 18.92 -21.51
CA ARG A 276 11.68 19.60 -22.47
C ARG A 276 11.07 19.79 -23.85
N ILE A 277 9.92 19.17 -24.10
CA ILE A 277 9.26 19.17 -25.40
C ILE A 277 8.16 20.24 -25.39
N PRO A 278 8.11 21.13 -26.40
CA PRO A 278 7.13 22.22 -26.43
C PRO A 278 5.70 21.74 -26.78
N PHE A 279 5.53 20.52 -27.30
CA PHE A 279 4.26 19.94 -27.73
C PHE A 279 3.52 20.77 -28.79
N ASN A 280 4.24 21.24 -29.80
CA ASN A 280 3.67 22.04 -30.88
C ASN A 280 3.27 21.20 -32.10
N SER A 281 3.66 19.92 -32.14
CA SER A 281 3.44 19.04 -33.29
C SER A 281 2.94 17.65 -32.87
N LEU A 282 2.27 16.96 -33.81
CA LEU A 282 1.90 15.54 -33.64
C LEU A 282 3.15 14.67 -33.39
N TRP A 283 4.27 15.01 -34.02
CA TRP A 283 5.53 14.29 -33.88
C TRP A 283 6.07 14.34 -32.45
N ASP A 284 5.93 15.47 -31.75
CA ASP A 284 6.32 15.63 -30.35
C ASP A 284 5.51 14.70 -29.43
N MET A 285 4.20 14.63 -29.67
CA MET A 285 3.28 13.74 -28.94
C MET A 285 3.58 12.27 -29.23
N LEU A 286 3.78 11.93 -30.50
CA LEU A 286 4.10 10.58 -30.95
C LEU A 286 5.43 10.11 -30.37
N PHE A 287 6.48 10.94 -30.43
CA PHE A 287 7.79 10.63 -29.86
C PHE A 287 7.69 10.37 -28.36
N THR A 288 7.01 11.24 -27.61
CA THR A 288 6.82 11.07 -26.17
C THR A 288 6.06 9.79 -25.84
N GLY A 289 5.00 9.48 -26.60
CA GLY A 289 4.22 8.26 -26.44
C GLY A 289 5.01 6.99 -26.76
N LEU A 290 5.77 6.98 -27.86
CA LEU A 290 6.63 5.87 -28.24
C LEU A 290 7.76 5.65 -27.21
N PHE A 291 8.37 6.74 -26.73
CA PHE A 291 9.37 6.68 -25.67
C PHE A 291 8.79 6.08 -24.38
N ALA A 292 7.60 6.53 -23.97
CA ALA A 292 6.93 5.99 -22.79
C ALA A 292 6.60 4.49 -22.95
N ALA A 293 6.08 4.09 -24.11
CA ALA A 293 5.77 2.69 -24.41
C ALA A 293 7.03 1.82 -24.43
N ALA A 294 8.11 2.27 -25.06
CA ALA A 294 9.38 1.56 -25.12
C ALA A 294 10.00 1.40 -23.73
N LEU A 295 10.00 2.47 -22.92
CA LEU A 295 10.52 2.44 -21.56
C LEU A 295 9.71 1.50 -20.64
N LEU A 296 8.39 1.55 -20.73
CA LEU A 296 7.50 0.63 -20.00
C LEU A 296 7.74 -0.82 -20.43
N ALA A 297 7.81 -1.11 -21.73
CA ALA A 297 8.09 -2.44 -22.24
C ALA A 297 9.45 -2.98 -21.77
N ALA A 298 10.50 -2.16 -21.83
CA ALA A 298 11.84 -2.52 -21.37
C ALA A 298 11.86 -2.83 -19.87
N THR A 299 11.26 -1.98 -19.04
CA THR A 299 11.21 -2.19 -17.59
C THR A 299 10.43 -3.44 -17.20
N VAL A 300 9.26 -3.68 -17.80
CA VAL A 300 8.49 -4.91 -17.59
C VAL A 300 9.27 -6.14 -18.03
N GLN A 301 9.92 -6.10 -19.19
CA GLN A 301 10.70 -7.22 -19.71
C GLN A 301 11.89 -7.55 -18.78
N LEU A 302 12.58 -6.55 -18.23
CA LEU A 302 13.67 -6.73 -17.27
C LEU A 302 13.18 -7.41 -15.99
N ILE A 303 12.06 -6.96 -15.43
CA ILE A 303 11.46 -7.55 -14.23
C ILE A 303 11.05 -9.01 -14.52
N LEU A 304 10.37 -9.27 -15.64
CA LEU A 304 9.95 -10.63 -16.00
C LEU A 304 11.13 -11.58 -16.23
N ARG A 305 12.19 -11.13 -16.90
CA ARG A 305 13.42 -11.92 -17.07
C ARG A 305 14.03 -12.27 -15.71
N ARG A 306 14.03 -11.32 -14.78
CA ARG A 306 14.55 -11.53 -13.43
C ARG A 306 13.71 -12.55 -12.65
N VAL A 307 12.39 -12.51 -12.77
CA VAL A 307 11.49 -13.49 -12.14
C VAL A 307 11.70 -14.89 -12.71
N ARG A 308 11.75 -15.03 -14.05
CA ARG A 308 11.95 -16.33 -14.72
C ARG A 308 13.30 -16.97 -14.41
N ALA A 309 14.37 -16.17 -14.28
CA ALA A 309 15.69 -16.70 -13.93
C ALA A 309 15.73 -17.39 -12.56
N VAL A 310 14.79 -17.06 -11.66
CA VAL A 310 14.68 -17.71 -10.34
C VAL A 310 13.97 -19.05 -10.45
N GLU A 311 12.96 -19.19 -11.32
CA GLU A 311 12.21 -20.43 -11.50
C GLU A 311 13.03 -21.56 -12.14
N VAL A 312 14.15 -21.23 -12.82
CA VAL A 312 15.06 -22.21 -13.42
C VAL A 312 16.13 -22.70 -12.45
N GLN A 313 16.36 -21.97 -11.34
CA GLN A 313 17.40 -22.29 -10.34
C GLN A 313 16.84 -22.93 -9.06
N ALA A 314 15.52 -22.97 -8.89
CA ALA A 314 14.82 -23.58 -7.76
C ALA A 314 14.19 -24.91 -8.17
#